data_AF-A0A505I7A3-F1
#
_entry.id   AF-A0A505I7A3-F1
#
_cell.length_a   1.000
_cell.length_b   1.000
_cell.length_c   1.000
_cell.angle_alpha   90.00
_cell.angle_beta   90.00
_cell.angle_gamma   90.00
#
_symmetry.space_group_name_H-M   'P 1'
#
loop_
_entity.id
_entity.type
_entity.pdbx_description
1 polymer ?
#
loop_
_entity_poly.entity_id
_entity_poly.type
_entity_poly.pdbx_seq_one_letter_code
_entity_poly.pdbx_strand_id
1 'polypeptide(L)'
;MLNLGPVTSNATNLLIPGEYNGGLHNAPTIQWVIFLSGVAHITLPNSTDEAWIVGGKNGAILALDTAEVSALGHSTTYPTEESTVVLEVALKEIPGHRVLHGGACGEEELL
;
A
#
# COMPACT_ATOMS: atom_id res chain seq x y z
N MET A 1 -6.68 -8.03 20.03
CA MET A 1 -5.96 -6.80 19.62
C MET A 1 -4.82 -7.23 18.73
N LEU A 2 -4.73 -6.69 17.51
CA LEU A 2 -3.61 -6.93 16.60
C LEU A 2 -2.59 -5.80 16.75
N ASN A 3 -1.30 -6.13 16.82
CA ASN A 3 -0.23 -5.14 16.88
C ASN A 3 0.25 -4.84 15.44
N LEU A 4 0.21 -3.57 15.03
CA LEU A 4 0.60 -3.12 13.69
C LEU A 4 2.10 -2.79 13.59
N GLY A 5 2.87 -3.01 14.65
CA GLY A 5 4.31 -2.76 14.70
C GLY A 5 4.67 -1.37 15.23
N PRO A 6 5.91 -1.19 15.71
CA PRO A 6 6.39 0.09 16.20
C PRO A 6 6.70 1.07 15.05
N VAL A 7 6.14 2.27 15.14
CA VAL A 7 6.42 3.37 14.19
C VAL A 7 7.80 4.00 14.46
N THR A 8 8.46 4.52 13.42
CA THR A 8 9.78 5.18 13.56
C THR A 8 9.67 6.47 14.36
N SER A 9 8.96 7.46 13.82
CA SER A 9 8.82 8.81 14.41
C SER A 9 7.55 9.53 13.97
N ASN A 10 7.23 9.56 12.68
CA ASN A 10 6.09 10.31 12.13
C ASN A 10 5.24 9.50 11.15
N ALA A 11 4.06 10.04 10.84
CA ALA A 11 3.23 9.62 9.73
C ALA A 11 3.00 10.81 8.79
N THR A 12 2.97 10.54 7.48
CA THR A 12 2.75 11.55 6.44
C THR A 12 1.33 11.44 5.93
N ASN A 13 0.62 12.56 5.86
CA ASN A 13 -0.71 12.63 5.24
C ASN A 13 -0.58 13.22 3.84
N LEU A 14 -1.17 12.56 2.86
CA LEU A 14 -1.13 12.94 1.46
C LEU A 14 -2.55 13.09 0.92
N LEU A 15 -2.77 14.16 0.16
CA LEU A 15 -3.91 14.31 -0.73
C LEU A 15 -3.41 14.14 -2.15
N ILE A 16 -3.79 13.05 -2.79
CA ILE A 16 -3.35 12.69 -4.12
C ILE A 16 -4.48 13.06 -5.09
N PRO A 17 -4.21 13.86 -6.14
CA PRO A 17 -5.22 14.22 -7.12
C PRO A 17 -5.85 12.99 -7.78
N GLY A 18 -7.08 13.14 -8.26
CA GLY A 18 -7.68 12.15 -9.15
C GLY A 18 -6.92 12.04 -10.47
N GLU A 19 -7.10 10.91 -11.15
CA GLU A 19 -6.43 10.56 -12.41
C GLU A 19 -4.89 10.65 -12.33
N TYR A 20 -4.33 10.50 -11.14
CA TYR A 20 -2.89 10.63 -10.91
C TYR A 20 -2.16 9.31 -11.16
N ASN A 21 -1.04 9.38 -11.87
CA ASN A 21 -0.14 8.24 -12.07
C ASN A 21 1.11 8.44 -11.19
N GLY A 22 1.23 7.63 -10.13
CA GLY A 22 2.38 7.63 -9.24
C GLY A 22 3.62 6.94 -9.84
N GLY A 23 3.47 6.25 -10.97
CA GLY A 23 4.55 5.61 -11.71
C GLY A 23 5.14 4.40 -10.99
N LEU A 24 6.20 3.86 -11.59
CA LEU A 24 6.97 2.73 -11.07
C LEU A 24 7.97 3.21 -10.01
N HIS A 25 7.89 2.66 -8.81
CA HIS A 25 8.79 2.99 -7.70
C HIS A 25 8.83 1.87 -6.65
N ASN A 26 9.85 1.90 -5.79
CA ASN A 26 9.92 1.13 -4.57
C ASN A 26 9.30 1.90 -3.40
N ALA A 27 8.84 1.18 -2.38
CA ALA A 27 8.56 1.81 -1.09
C ALA A 27 9.86 2.43 -0.50
N PRO A 28 9.86 3.69 -0.04
CA PRO A 28 11.04 4.35 0.51
C PRO A 28 11.50 3.74 1.85
N THR A 29 10.61 3.05 2.54
CA THR A 29 10.86 2.33 3.78
C THR A 29 9.77 1.28 3.97
N ILE A 30 9.95 0.34 4.91
CA ILE A 30 8.85 -0.52 5.34
C ILE A 30 7.77 0.34 5.99
N GLN A 31 6.56 0.28 5.47
CA GLN A 31 5.51 1.19 5.92
C GLN A 31 4.11 0.62 5.76
N TRP A 32 3.20 1.07 6.63
CA TRP A 32 1.78 1.01 6.32
C TRP A 32 1.42 2.15 5.38
N VAL A 33 0.71 1.83 4.30
CA VAL A 33 0.02 2.80 3.46
C VAL A 33 -1.46 2.60 3.70
N ILE A 34 -2.11 3.60 4.30
CA ILE A 34 -3.51 3.53 4.72
C ILE A 34 -4.31 4.54 3.88
N PHE A 35 -5.01 4.02 2.89
CA PHE A 35 -5.98 4.75 2.08
C PHE A 35 -7.23 5.02 2.93
N LEU A 36 -7.42 6.27 3.31
CA LEU A 36 -8.57 6.72 4.10
C LEU A 36 -9.81 6.91 3.20
N SER A 37 -9.61 7.32 1.94
CA SER A 37 -10.63 7.45 0.90
C SER A 37 -10.00 7.33 -0.48
N GLY A 38 -10.82 7.21 -1.53
CA GLY A 38 -10.36 7.06 -2.92
C GLY A 38 -10.03 5.62 -3.28
N VAL A 39 -9.34 5.44 -4.41
CA VAL A 39 -8.96 4.12 -4.94
C VAL A 39 -7.54 4.18 -5.47
N ALA A 40 -6.70 3.24 -5.02
CA ALA A 40 -5.40 2.98 -5.62
C ALA A 40 -5.42 1.66 -6.39
N HIS A 41 -4.85 1.65 -7.57
CA HIS A 41 -4.61 0.46 -8.37
C HIS A 41 -3.12 0.20 -8.44
N ILE A 42 -2.71 -0.97 -7.94
CA ILE A 42 -1.32 -1.38 -7.81
C ILE A 42 -1.04 -2.55 -8.75
N THR A 43 0.06 -2.47 -9.48
CA THR A 43 0.53 -3.55 -10.38
C THR A 43 2.01 -3.83 -10.17
N LEU A 44 2.43 -5.05 -10.49
CA LEU A 44 3.83 -5.47 -10.38
C LEU A 44 4.49 -5.57 -11.76
N PRO A 45 5.73 -5.06 -11.94
CA PRO A 45 6.49 -5.23 -13.17
C PRO A 45 6.69 -6.71 -13.50
N ASN A 46 6.51 -7.07 -14.77
CA ASN A 46 6.68 -8.45 -15.28
C ASN A 46 5.74 -9.48 -14.62
N SER A 47 4.65 -9.04 -13.99
CA SER A 47 3.56 -9.90 -13.52
C SER A 47 2.22 -9.43 -14.08
N THR A 48 1.23 -10.30 -14.03
CA THR A 48 -0.18 -9.96 -14.25
C THR A 48 -0.92 -9.72 -12.94
N ASP A 49 -0.23 -9.84 -11.80
CA ASP A 49 -0.82 -9.59 -10.48
C ASP A 49 -1.12 -8.10 -10.30
N GLU A 50 -2.32 -7.83 -9.79
CA GLU A 50 -2.82 -6.50 -9.50
C GLU A 50 -3.63 -6.49 -8.19
N ALA A 51 -3.71 -5.33 -7.56
CA ALA A 51 -4.55 -5.10 -6.40
C ALA A 51 -5.28 -3.76 -6.51
N TRP A 52 -6.56 -3.76 -6.17
CA TRP A 52 -7.41 -2.58 -6.10
C TRP A 52 -7.69 -2.28 -4.63
N ILE A 53 -7.15 -1.17 -4.14
CA ILE A 53 -7.25 -0.77 -2.73
C ILE A 53 -8.26 0.36 -2.63
N VAL A 54 -9.46 0.04 -2.16
CA VAL A 54 -10.50 1.02 -1.86
C VAL A 54 -10.27 1.56 -0.46
N GLY A 55 -10.23 2.88 -0.32
CA GLY A 55 -10.04 3.53 0.96
C GLY A 55 -11.14 3.23 1.98
N GLY A 56 -10.80 3.30 3.26
CA GLY A 56 -11.71 3.03 4.37
C GLY A 56 -11.28 1.82 5.19
N LYS A 57 -12.26 1.03 5.70
CA LYS A 57 -11.99 -0.03 6.69
C LYS A 57 -10.95 -1.08 6.27
N ASN A 58 -10.83 -1.33 4.97
CA ASN A 58 -9.95 -2.35 4.38
C ASN A 58 -8.84 -1.72 3.53
N GLY A 59 -8.66 -0.40 3.60
CA GLY A 59 -7.75 0.37 2.75
C GLY A 59 -6.30 0.38 3.25
N ALA A 60 -5.85 -0.63 3.98
CA ALA A 60 -4.49 -0.67 4.53
C ALA A 60 -3.65 -1.74 3.83
N ILE A 61 -2.45 -1.35 3.39
CA ILE A 61 -1.45 -2.28 2.87
C ILE A 61 -0.13 -2.11 3.62
N LEU A 62 0.61 -3.21 3.76
CA LEU A 62 1.99 -3.21 4.26
C LEU A 62 2.94 -3.24 3.07
N ALA A 63 3.58 -2.11 2.77
CA ALA A 63 4.54 -2.00 1.68
C ALA A 63 5.93 -2.44 2.16
N LEU A 64 6.44 -3.53 1.59
CA LEU A 64 7.71 -4.17 1.97
C LEU A 64 8.71 -4.25 0.81
N ASP A 65 8.34 -3.74 -0.37
CA ASP A 65 9.12 -3.78 -1.59
C ASP A 65 10.16 -2.65 -1.65
N THR A 66 10.93 -2.47 -0.56
CA THR A 66 12.04 -1.52 -0.54
C THR A 66 13.11 -1.91 -1.57
N ALA A 67 14.02 -1.00 -1.89
CA ALA A 67 15.08 -1.24 -2.88
C ALA A 67 16.00 -2.43 -2.50
N GLU A 68 16.10 -2.76 -1.21
CA GLU A 68 16.85 -3.92 -0.71
C GLU A 68 16.14 -5.26 -0.96
N VAL A 69 14.81 -5.24 -1.13
CA VAL A 69 13.97 -6.43 -1.31
C VAL A 69 13.56 -6.62 -2.77
N SER A 70 13.25 -5.54 -3.48
CA SER A 70 12.78 -5.54 -4.86
C SER A 70 13.59 -4.59 -5.73
N ALA A 71 14.09 -5.08 -6.87
CA ALA A 71 14.86 -4.25 -7.81
C ALA A 71 14.00 -3.23 -8.58
N LEU A 72 12.68 -3.47 -8.69
CA LEU A 72 11.77 -2.63 -9.49
C LEU A 72 10.62 -2.01 -8.67
N GLY A 73 10.21 -2.66 -7.57
CA GLY A 73 9.07 -2.22 -6.75
C GLY A 73 7.72 -2.52 -7.40
N HIS A 74 6.83 -1.52 -7.41
CA HIS A 74 5.46 -1.59 -7.94
C HIS A 74 5.07 -0.31 -8.68
N SER A 75 4.01 -0.37 -9.48
CA SER A 75 3.38 0.83 -10.06
C SER A 75 2.05 1.12 -9.39
N THR A 76 1.78 2.39 -9.10
CA THR A 76 0.53 2.83 -8.47
C THR A 76 -0.15 3.89 -9.32
N THR A 77 -1.44 3.70 -9.58
CA THR A 77 -2.31 4.70 -10.20
C THR A 77 -3.53 4.99 -9.33
N TYR A 78 -4.08 6.19 -9.48
CA TYR A 78 -5.26 6.68 -8.78
C TYR A 78 -6.30 7.02 -9.82
N PRO A 79 -7.05 6.03 -10.32
CA PRO A 79 -7.75 6.13 -11.61
C PRO A 79 -9.08 6.88 -11.53
N THR A 80 -9.56 7.21 -10.33
CA THR A 80 -10.83 7.94 -10.15
C THR A 80 -10.62 9.44 -10.35
N GLU A 81 -11.67 10.17 -10.75
CA GLU A 81 -11.67 11.64 -10.76
C GLU A 81 -11.55 12.23 -9.35
N GLU A 82 -12.00 11.48 -8.33
CA GLU A 82 -11.91 11.87 -6.93
C GLU A 82 -10.48 11.79 -6.38
N SER A 83 -10.15 12.72 -5.48
CA SER A 83 -8.86 12.69 -4.78
C SER A 83 -8.78 11.54 -3.78
N THR A 84 -7.60 10.97 -3.64
CA THR A 84 -7.30 9.90 -2.69
C THR A 84 -6.59 10.48 -1.46
N VAL A 85 -7.07 10.15 -0.27
CA VAL A 85 -6.45 10.56 1.00
C VAL A 85 -5.69 9.38 1.58
N VAL A 86 -4.40 9.56 1.87
CA VAL A 86 -3.50 8.49 2.30
C VAL A 86 -2.73 8.91 3.55
N LEU A 87 -2.56 7.96 4.47
CA LEU A 87 -1.60 8.04 5.57
C LEU A 87 -0.47 7.04 5.33
N GLU A 88 0.76 7.52 5.25
CA GLU A 88 1.97 6.69 5.17
C GLU A 88 2.65 6.66 6.55
N VAL A 89 2.83 5.47 7.10
CA VAL A 89 3.36 5.27 8.45
C VAL A 89 4.60 4.39 8.38
N ALA A 90 5.78 5.00 8.52
CA ALA A 90 7.06 4.31 8.52
C ALA A 90 7.23 3.44 9.77
N LEU A 91 7.70 2.21 9.58
CA LEU A 91 7.87 1.21 10.63
C LEU A 91 9.35 0.99 10.96
N LYS A 92 9.63 0.69 12.23
CA LYS A 92 10.98 0.29 12.67
C LYS A 92 11.31 -1.14 12.31
N GLU A 93 10.29 -2.00 12.33
CA GLU A 93 10.39 -3.43 12.04
C GLU A 93 9.10 -3.93 11.40
N ILE A 94 9.22 -5.02 10.65
CA ILE A 94 8.09 -5.66 9.99
C ILE A 94 7.21 -6.32 11.06
N PRO A 95 5.92 -5.98 11.18
CA PRO A 95 5.03 -6.59 12.16
C PRO A 95 4.85 -8.08 11.82
N GLY A 96 4.68 -8.90 12.87
CA GLY A 96 4.46 -10.33 12.70
C GLY A 96 3.21 -10.60 11.85
N HIS A 97 3.40 -11.23 10.70
CA HIS A 97 2.34 -11.60 9.77
C HIS A 97 2.64 -12.94 9.10
N ARG A 98 1.65 -13.50 8.41
CA ARG A 98 1.79 -14.72 7.61
C ARG A 98 1.20 -14.46 6.23
N VAL A 99 1.95 -14.79 5.19
CA VAL A 99 1.45 -14.80 3.81
C VAL A 99 0.43 -15.93 3.67
N LEU A 100 -0.78 -15.60 3.21
CA LEU A 100 -1.85 -16.59 3.00
C LEU A 100 -1.67 -17.32 1.68
N HIS A 101 -1.42 -16.57 0.61
CA HIS A 101 -1.13 -17.06 -0.74
C HIS A 101 -0.43 -15.97 -1.56
N GLY A 102 -0.11 -16.27 -2.82
CA GLY A 102 0.38 -15.27 -3.79
C GLY A 102 -0.79 -14.53 -4.47
N GLY A 103 -0.56 -13.29 -4.90
CA GLY A 103 -1.59 -12.41 -5.46
C GLY A 103 -2.26 -11.51 -4.42
N ALA A 104 -3.26 -10.74 -4.85
CA ALA A 104 -4.01 -9.83 -3.98
C ALA A 104 -4.95 -10.57 -3.03
N CYS A 105 -5.25 -9.97 -1.88
CA CYS A 105 -6.21 -10.51 -0.91
C CYS A 105 -7.63 -10.50 -1.47
N GLY A 106 -8.39 -11.58 -1.22
CA GLY A 106 -9.81 -11.68 -1.53
C GLY A 106 -10.71 -11.07 -0.45
N GLU A 107 -12.00 -10.88 -0.77
CA GLU A 107 -12.97 -10.27 0.17
C GLU A 107 -13.06 -11.01 1.51
N GLU A 108 -13.01 -12.35 1.50
CA GLU A 108 -13.10 -13.17 2.71
C GLU A 108 -11.90 -12.99 3.66
N GLU A 109 -10.77 -12.51 3.14
CA GLU A 109 -9.53 -12.29 3.89
C GLU A 109 -9.48 -10.88 4.49
N LEU A 110 -10.42 -10.02 4.10
CA LEU A 110 -10.55 -8.63 4.56
C LEU A 110 -11.68 -8.46 5.60
N LEU A 111 -12.23 -9.57 6.13
CA LEU A 111 -13.32 -9.61 7.12
C LEU A 111 -12.84 -9.87 8.55
#